data_AF-A0A1H8TNU4-F1
#
_entry.id   AF-A0A1H8TNU4-F1
#
_cell.length_a   1.000
_cell.length_b   1.000
_cell.length_c   1.000
_cell.angle_alpha   90.00
_cell.angle_beta   90.00
_cell.angle_gamma   90.00
#
_symmetry.space_group_name_H-M   'P 1'
#
loop_
_entity.id
_entity.type
_entity.pdbx_description
1 polymer ?
#
loop_
_entity_poly.entity_id
_entity_poly.type
_entity_poly.pdbx_seq_one_letter_code
_entity_poly.pdbx_strand_id
1 'polypeptide(L)' 'MTDDSRELLRQAYEGKSLTTAQAAAYLNLSPNTLSRWRWSGDGPRFHKFGRAVRYDRADLDEWIAQTACDSTTGEAA' A
#
# COMPACT_ATOMS: atom_id res chain seq x y z
N MET A 1 24.75 -9.04 -16.15
CA MET A 1 23.77 -8.75 -17.24
C MET A 1 22.39 -9.24 -16.81
N THR A 2 21.73 -8.46 -15.97
CA THR A 2 20.26 -8.35 -15.74
C THR A 2 20.10 -7.33 -14.62
N ASP A 3 20.24 -6.05 -14.95
CA ASP A 3 19.83 -4.96 -14.06
C ASP A 3 19.19 -3.79 -14.84
N ASP A 4 19.39 -3.72 -16.16
CA ASP A 4 18.82 -2.67 -16.99
C ASP A 4 17.28 -2.73 -17.07
N SER A 5 16.69 -3.93 -17.19
CA SER A 5 15.22 -4.09 -17.19
C SER A 5 14.56 -3.75 -15.84
N ARG A 6 15.33 -3.76 -14.74
CA ARG A 6 14.84 -3.33 -13.41
C ARG A 6 14.92 -1.83 -13.28
N GLU A 7 15.91 -1.19 -13.88
CA GLU A 7 16.06 0.26 -13.88
C GLU A 7 15.03 0.93 -14.78
N LEU A 8 14.72 0.34 -15.94
CA LEU A 8 13.68 0.83 -16.85
C LEU A 8 12.27 0.66 -16.28
N LEU A 9 11.98 -0.46 -15.61
CA LEU A 9 10.72 -0.61 -14.85
C LEU A 9 10.68 0.32 -13.63
N ARG A 10 11.81 0.54 -12.96
CA ARG A 10 11.91 1.47 -11.83
C ARG A 10 11.57 2.89 -12.26
N GLN A 11 12.07 3.33 -13.40
CA GLN A 11 11.85 4.68 -13.92
C GLN A 11 10.46 4.88 -14.52
N ALA A 12 9.94 3.89 -15.25
CA ALA A 12 8.57 3.95 -15.76
C ALA A 12 7.49 3.81 -14.66
N TYR A 13 7.84 3.22 -13.51
CA TYR A 13 6.93 2.98 -12.39
C TYR A 13 7.18 3.91 -11.18
N GLU A 14 8.12 4.85 -11.33
CA GLU A 14 8.60 5.77 -10.27
C GLU A 14 7.53 6.76 -9.80
N GLY A 15 6.47 6.96 -10.59
CA GLY A 15 5.34 7.82 -10.24
C GLY A 15 4.08 7.11 -9.77
N LYS A 16 4.02 5.78 -9.81
CA LYS A 16 2.75 5.05 -9.64
C LYS A 16 2.70 4.11 -8.45
N SER A 17 3.85 3.58 -8.01
CA SER A 17 3.88 2.69 -6.84
C SER A 17 4.72 3.15 -5.66
N LEU A 18 4.11 3.04 -4.50
CA LEU A 18 4.66 3.33 -3.20
C LEU A 18 5.19 2.03 -2.57
N THR A 19 6.35 2.10 -1.95
CA THR A 19 6.84 1.04 -1.06
C THR A 19 6.02 1.00 0.23
N THR A 20 6.14 -0.07 1.03
CA THR A 20 5.49 -0.13 2.36
C THR A 20 5.80 1.10 3.22
N ALA A 21 7.04 1.59 3.21
CA ALA A 21 7.42 2.75 4.00
C ALA A 21 6.75 4.03 3.47
N GLN A 22 6.68 4.20 2.14
CA GLN A 22 6.03 5.35 1.53
C GLN A 22 4.50 5.30 1.71
N ALA A 23 3.87 4.14 1.57
CA ALA A 23 2.46 3.95 1.83
C ALA A 23 2.12 4.20 3.31
N ALA A 24 2.98 3.76 4.22
CA ALA A 24 2.82 4.03 5.65
C ALA A 24 2.90 5.54 5.92
N ALA A 25 3.88 6.24 5.34
CA ALA A 25 3.97 7.70 5.42
C ALA A 25 2.75 8.39 4.80
N TYR A 26 2.22 7.88 3.68
CA TYR A 26 1.03 8.43 3.02
C TYR A 26 -0.22 8.34 3.91
N LEU A 27 -0.41 7.21 4.58
CA LEU A 27 -1.51 6.99 5.51
C LEU A 27 -1.24 7.56 6.92
N ASN A 28 -0.06 8.14 7.13
CA ASN A 28 0.43 8.58 8.44
C ASN A 28 0.40 7.46 9.51
N LEU A 29 0.73 6.24 9.10
CA LEU A 29 0.79 5.03 9.92
C LEU A 29 2.20 4.48 10.04
N SER A 30 2.39 3.53 10.96
CA SER A 30 3.65 2.80 11.04
C SER A 30 3.74 1.73 9.95
N PRO A 31 4.93 1.47 9.36
CA PRO A 31 5.10 0.37 8.41
C PRO A 31 4.87 -1.01 9.06
N ASN A 32 5.00 -1.11 10.38
CA ASN A 32 4.61 -2.30 11.14
C ASN A 32 3.10 -2.51 11.14
N THR A 33 2.30 -1.44 11.20
CA THR A 33 0.83 -1.51 11.06
C THR A 33 0.45 -2.08 9.71
N LEU A 34 1.02 -1.55 8.62
CA LEU A 34 0.79 -2.10 7.27
C LEU A 34 1.27 -3.54 7.15
N SER A 35 2.37 -3.90 7.79
CA SER A 35 2.84 -5.27 7.81
C SER A 35 1.86 -6.18 8.53
N ARG A 36 1.32 -5.77 9.69
CA ARG A 36 0.28 -6.51 10.42
C ARG A 36 -0.99 -6.67 9.60
N TRP A 37 -1.46 -5.61 8.95
CA TRP A 37 -2.66 -5.68 8.10
C TRP A 37 -2.52 -6.63 6.91
N ARG A 38 -1.31 -6.82 6.37
CA ARG A 38 -1.08 -7.87 5.36
C ARG A 38 -1.36 -9.28 5.88
N TRP A 39 -1.12 -9.54 7.16
CA TRP A 39 -1.40 -10.84 7.76
C TRP A 39 -2.87 -11.00 8.12
N SER A 40 -3.49 -9.93 8.61
CA SER A 40 -4.90 -9.94 9.04
C SER A 40 -5.90 -9.85 7.87
N GLY A 41 -5.50 -9.25 6.74
CA GLY A 41 -6.37 -8.99 5.60
C GLY A 41 -7.04 -7.60 5.62
N ASP A 42 -6.91 -6.86 6.71
CA ASP A 42 -7.57 -5.56 6.96
C ASP A 42 -6.76 -4.34 6.45
N GLY A 43 -6.24 -4.41 5.22
CA GLY A 43 -5.37 -3.36 4.70
C GLY A 43 -5.63 -3.00 3.25
N PRO A 44 -5.02 -1.90 2.78
CA PRO A 44 -5.14 -1.48 1.39
C PRO A 44 -4.58 -2.53 0.45
N ARG A 45 -5.12 -2.55 -0.76
CA ARG A 45 -4.70 -3.47 -1.80
C ARG A 45 -3.20 -3.33 -2.07
N PHE A 46 -2.51 -4.45 -2.07
CA PHE A 46 -1.07 -4.50 -2.29
C PHE A 46 -0.73 -5.39 -3.49
N HIS A 47 0.33 -5.01 -4.18
CA HIS A 47 0.87 -5.74 -5.32
C HIS A 47 2.18 -6.41 -4.90
N LYS A 48 2.21 -7.74 -4.98
CA LYS A 48 3.40 -8.54 -4.64
C LYS A 48 4.20 -8.85 -5.90
N PHE A 49 5.39 -8.29 -5.99
CA PHE A 49 6.37 -8.54 -7.05
C PHE A 49 7.51 -9.39 -6.49
N GLY A 50 7.28 -10.71 -6.41
CA GLY A 50 8.24 -11.66 -5.82
C GLY A 50 8.50 -11.34 -4.34
N ARG A 51 9.70 -10.82 -4.04
CA ARG A 51 10.10 -10.40 -2.69
C ARG A 51 9.71 -8.97 -2.32
N ALA A 52 9.35 -8.15 -3.31
CA ALA A 52 8.99 -6.76 -3.09
C ALA A 52 7.48 -6.62 -3.01
N VAL A 53 6.99 -5.79 -2.10
CA VAL A 53 5.57 -5.41 -2.04
C VAL A 53 5.44 -3.91 -2.28
N ARG A 54 4.48 -3.55 -3.13
CA ARG A 54 4.19 -2.19 -3.55
C ARG A 54 2.70 -1.89 -3.39
N TYR A 55 2.38 -0.62 -3.21
CA TYR A 55 1.03 -0.08 -3.12
C TYR A 55 0.84 0.92 -4.25
N ASP A 56 -0.32 0.94 -4.89
CA ASP A 56 -0.67 2.04 -5.76
C ASP A 56 -1.29 3.17 -4.93
N ARG A 57 -1.07 4.42 -5.33
CA ARG A 57 -1.70 5.54 -4.63
C ARG A 57 -3.23 5.49 -4.75
N ALA A 58 -3.75 5.10 -5.92
CA ALA A 58 -5.19 4.97 -6.13
C ALA A 58 -5.81 3.90 -5.21
N ASP A 59 -5.13 2.78 -5.04
CA ASP A 59 -5.55 1.71 -4.11
C ASP A 59 -5.56 2.21 -2.65
N LEU A 60 -4.59 3.05 -2.26
CA LEU A 60 -4.56 3.65 -0.92
C LEU A 60 -5.73 4.62 -0.73
N ASP A 61 -5.98 5.52 -1.69
CA ASP A 61 -7.11 6.45 -1.66
C ASP A 61 -8.46 5.72 -1.63
N GLU A 62 -8.62 4.68 -2.44
CA GLU A 62 -9.83 3.86 -2.45
C GLU A 62 -10.04 3.17 -1.10
N TRP A 63 -8.98 2.64 -0.50
CA TRP A 63 -9.05 2.04 0.83
C TRP A 63 -9.41 3.07 1.91
N ILE A 64 -8.84 4.29 1.88
CA ILE A 64 -9.21 5.36 2.80
C ILE A 64 -10.71 5.68 2.65
N ALA A 65 -11.20 5.79 1.42
CA ALA A 65 -12.61 6.04 1.14
C ALA A 65 -13.52 4.91 1.62
N GLN A 66 -13.11 3.64 1.49
CA GLN A 66 -13.84 2.48 1.99
C GLN A 66 -13.82 2.39 3.53
N THR A 67 -12.71 2.77 4.15
CA THR A 67 -12.53 2.71 5.62
C THR A 67 -13.11 3.95 6.32
N ALA A 68 -13.39 5.02 5.57
CA ALA A 68 -14.06 6.21 6.06
C ALA A 68 -15.52 5.89 6.41
N CYS A 69 -15.76 5.54 7.68
CA CYS A 69 -17.11 5.58 8.25
C CYS A 69 -17.55 7.05 8.38
N ASP A 70 -18.56 7.44 7.62
CA ASP A 70 -19.18 8.79 7.68
C ASP A 70 -19.97 9.02 8.99
N SER A 71 -20.12 8.00 9.84
CA SER A 71 -20.91 8.11 11.06
C SER A 71 -20.32 7.27 12.20
N THR A 72 -20.08 7.91 13.35
CA THR A 72 -19.68 7.29 14.61
C THR A 72 -20.83 6.48 15.23
N THR A 73 -21.35 5.49 14.52
CA THR A 73 -22.28 4.49 15.06
C THR A 73 -22.06 3.19 14.29
N GLY A 74 -21.34 2.24 14.87
CA GLY A 74 -21.11 0.94 14.24
C GLY A 74 -19.98 0.12 14.86
N GLU A 75 -20.21 -0.37 16.07
CA GLU A 75 -19.86 -1.69 16.61
C GLU A 75 -18.66 -2.45 15.97
N ALA A 76 -17.57 -2.57 16.72
CA ALA A 76 -16.54 -3.57 16.48
C ALA A 76 -17.08 -4.95 16.92
N ALA A 77 -17.14 -5.90 15.99
CA ALA A 77 -17.49 -7.30 16.23
C ALA A 77 -16.26 -8.15 16.57
#